data_AF-A0A182WLP4-F1
#
_entry.id   AF-A0A182WLP4-F1
#
_cell.length_a   1.000
_cell.length_b   1.000
_cell.length_c   1.000
_cell.angle_alpha   90.00
_cell.angle_beta   90.00
_cell.angle_gamma   90.00
#
_symmetry.space_group_name_H-M   'P 1'
#
loop_
_entity.id
_entity.type
_entity.pdbx_description
1 polymer ?
#
loop_
_entity_poly.entity_id
_entity_poly.type
_entity_poly.pdbx_seq_one_letter_code
_entity_poly.pdbx_strand_id
1 'polypeptide(L)'
;MWCRLHLDAPFAALSGDCLSSAHGSSGSGSSSSSIESLIDHYLGPLYPDYADHTRPMLIRQARDLLVCTYHGDLERFEVDFLRPATDIVRELRCAYQRGKVSPVVYERDG
;
A
#
# COMPACT_ATOMS: atom_id res chain seq x y z
N MET A 1 -21.93 -2.99 -0.50
CA MET A 1 -21.60 -1.58 -0.17
C MET A 1 -20.29 -1.22 -0.85
N TRP A 2 -20.35 -0.87 -2.13
CA TRP A 2 -19.22 -0.30 -2.86
C TRP A 2 -19.75 1.02 -3.44
N CYS A 3 -19.59 2.11 -2.72
CA CYS A 3 -19.90 3.45 -3.21
C CYS A 3 -18.57 4.08 -3.65
N ARG A 4 -18.26 4.06 -4.94
CA ARG A 4 -18.62 5.06 -5.97
C ARG A 4 -17.54 6.15 -6.07
N LEU A 5 -16.85 6.11 -7.21
CA LEU A 5 -15.90 7.09 -7.72
C LEU A 5 -16.40 8.53 -7.56
N HIS A 6 -15.51 9.44 -7.17
CA HIS A 6 -15.48 10.78 -7.78
C HIS A 6 -14.05 11.33 -7.78
N LEU A 7 -13.43 11.20 -8.96
CA LEU A 7 -12.28 11.95 -9.38
C LEU A 7 -12.79 13.34 -9.76
N ASP A 8 -12.38 14.36 -9.01
CA ASP A 8 -12.35 15.72 -9.53
C ASP A 8 -11.15 16.43 -8.90
N ALA A 9 -10.20 16.79 -9.76
CA ALA A 9 -9.14 17.72 -9.45
C ALA A 9 -9.72 19.14 -9.36
N PRO A 10 -9.01 20.06 -8.70
CA PRO A 10 -8.42 21.07 -9.56
C PRO A 10 -6.95 21.36 -9.25
N PHE A 11 -6.24 21.55 -10.36
CA PHE A 11 -4.92 22.14 -10.55
C PHE A 11 -4.71 23.42 -9.72
N ALA A 12 -3.68 23.45 -8.88
CA ALA A 12 -3.18 24.69 -8.27
C ALA A 12 -1.64 24.63 -8.05
N ALA A 13 -0.95 25.34 -8.93
CA ALA A 13 0.20 26.24 -8.73
C ALA A 13 1.37 25.89 -7.79
N LEU A 14 2.57 26.08 -8.34
CA LEU A 14 3.90 26.11 -7.72
C LEU A 14 4.03 27.06 -6.51
N SER A 15 4.94 26.75 -5.57
CA SER A 15 6.18 27.52 -5.30
C SER A 15 6.72 27.30 -3.87
N GLY A 16 8.04 27.05 -3.75
CA GLY A 16 8.92 27.53 -2.65
C GLY A 16 8.72 26.95 -1.24
N ASP A 17 9.69 26.79 -0.33
CA ASP A 17 11.11 27.11 -0.24
C ASP A 17 11.72 26.20 0.86
N CYS A 18 13.04 26.01 0.82
CA CYS A 18 13.80 25.28 1.83
C CYS A 18 13.94 26.08 3.14
N LEU A 19 14.09 25.38 4.29
CA LEU A 19 15.19 25.47 5.27
C LEU A 19 14.78 25.05 6.71
N SER A 20 15.56 24.10 7.26
CA SER A 20 16.15 24.06 8.63
C SER A 20 15.24 24.04 9.88
N SER A 21 15.59 23.48 11.05
CA SER A 21 16.52 22.45 11.54
C SER A 21 16.34 22.38 13.07
N ALA A 22 16.72 21.26 13.69
CA ALA A 22 16.85 21.01 15.14
C ALA A 22 15.50 20.91 15.92
N HIS A 23 15.31 20.15 17.00
CA HIS A 23 16.19 19.59 18.04
C HIS A 23 15.40 18.49 18.78
N GLY A 24 16.12 17.55 19.40
CA GLY A 24 15.58 16.25 19.82
C GLY A 24 14.54 16.23 20.94
N SER A 25 13.85 15.10 20.99
CA SER A 25 13.33 14.51 22.22
C SER A 25 13.36 12.99 22.08
N SER A 26 14.18 12.35 22.91
CA SER A 26 14.16 10.93 23.16
C SER A 26 12.80 10.54 23.73
N GLY A 27 12.01 9.83 22.93
CA GLY A 27 10.87 9.07 23.38
C GLY A 27 11.06 7.64 22.90
N SER A 28 11.25 6.69 23.81
CA SER A 28 11.00 5.28 23.55
C SER A 28 9.50 5.09 23.38
N GLY A 29 8.95 5.61 22.29
CA GLY A 29 7.56 5.42 21.88
C GLY A 29 7.56 4.28 20.87
N SER A 30 6.72 3.27 21.09
CA SER A 30 6.34 2.32 20.05
C SER A 30 6.24 3.09 18.74
N SER A 31 7.04 2.70 17.73
CA SER A 31 6.89 3.23 16.38
C SER A 31 5.42 3.01 16.03
N SER A 32 4.60 4.04 16.16
CA SER A 32 3.17 3.94 15.86
C SER A 32 3.13 3.72 14.37
N SER A 33 3.11 2.45 13.96
CA SER A 33 3.08 2.01 12.58
C SER A 33 1.77 2.53 12.01
N SER A 34 1.83 3.70 11.37
CA SER A 34 0.66 4.26 10.71
C SER A 34 0.31 3.38 9.53
N ILE A 35 -0.97 3.35 9.15
CA ILE A 35 -1.41 2.55 8.02
C ILE A 35 -0.67 2.91 6.73
N GLU A 36 -0.33 4.19 6.53
CA GLU A 36 0.46 4.64 5.40
C GLU A 36 1.84 3.99 5.39
N SER A 37 2.53 4.00 6.53
CA SER A 37 3.86 3.39 6.65
C SER A 37 3.83 1.87 6.40
N LEU A 38 2.78 1.18 6.82
CA LEU A 38 2.58 -0.24 6.56
C LEU A 38 2.32 -0.50 5.07
N ILE A 39 1.43 0.28 4.45
CA ILE A 39 1.10 0.14 3.03
C ILE A 39 2.29 0.47 2.14
N ASP A 40 3.08 1.47 2.50
CA ASP A 40 4.34 1.81 1.83
C ASP A 40 5.35 0.66 1.94
N HIS A 41 5.50 0.08 3.13
CA HIS A 41 6.45 -0.99 3.40
C HIS A 41 6.11 -2.30 2.69
N TYR A 42 4.84 -2.73 2.78
CA TYR A 42 4.41 -4.05 2.31
C TYR A 42 3.99 -4.07 0.84
N LEU A 43 3.35 -3.01 0.34
CA LEU A 43 2.79 -2.96 -1.01
C LEU A 43 3.59 -2.08 -1.97
N GLY A 44 4.32 -1.08 -1.47
CA GLY A 44 5.14 -0.18 -2.30
C GLY A 44 6.05 -0.90 -3.29
N PRO A 45 6.86 -1.89 -2.86
CA PRO A 45 7.76 -2.63 -3.75
C PRO A 45 7.07 -3.56 -4.77
N LEU A 46 5.75 -3.78 -4.63
CA LEU A 46 5.00 -4.70 -5.48
C LEU A 46 4.48 -4.03 -6.75
N TYR A 47 4.32 -2.69 -6.74
CA TYR A 47 3.75 -1.94 -7.85
C TYR A 47 4.79 -1.04 -8.52
N PRO A 48 4.94 -1.10 -9.86
CA PRO A 48 5.56 0.00 -10.60
C PRO A 48 4.68 1.25 -10.47
N ASP A 49 5.29 2.44 -10.45
CA ASP A 49 4.58 3.74 -10.35
C ASP A 49 3.66 3.86 -9.13
N TYR A 50 4.16 3.40 -7.98
CA TYR A 50 3.41 3.38 -6.72
C TYR A 50 2.94 4.77 -6.26
N ALA A 51 3.79 5.80 -6.39
CA ALA A 51 3.63 7.07 -5.69
C ALA A 51 2.41 7.90 -6.13
N ASP A 52 2.10 7.93 -7.43
CA ASP A 52 1.20 8.96 -7.99
C ASP A 52 -0.28 8.63 -7.84
N HIS A 53 -0.68 7.41 -8.18
CA HIS A 53 -2.10 7.01 -8.22
C HIS A 53 -2.41 5.77 -7.39
N THR A 54 -1.46 4.83 -7.35
CA THR A 54 -1.63 3.54 -6.69
C THR A 54 -1.66 3.69 -5.17
N ARG A 55 -0.70 4.44 -4.60
CA ARG A 55 -0.58 4.69 -3.16
C ARG A 55 -1.85 5.27 -2.52
N PRO A 56 -2.43 6.39 -2.99
CA PRO A 56 -3.62 6.96 -2.36
C PRO A 56 -4.84 6.03 -2.44
N MET A 57 -4.96 5.25 -3.51
CA MET A 57 -6.00 4.22 -3.63
C MET A 57 -5.82 3.09 -2.61
N LEU A 58 -4.61 2.55 -2.49
CA LEU A 58 -4.30 1.48 -1.55
C LEU A 58 -4.48 1.92 -0.10
N ILE A 59 -4.02 3.13 0.27
CA ILE A 59 -4.21 3.66 1.62
C ILE A 59 -5.69 3.79 1.95
N ARG A 60 -6.52 4.28 1.01
CA ARG A 60 -7.96 4.40 1.24
C ARG A 60 -8.62 3.04 1.45
N GLN A 61 -8.34 2.07 0.58
CA GLN A 61 -8.89 0.72 0.72
C GLN A 61 -8.42 0.02 2.00
N ALA A 62 -7.15 0.20 2.35
CA ALA A 62 -6.58 -0.36 3.56
C ALA A 62 -7.22 0.26 4.81
N ARG A 63 -7.48 1.58 4.82
CA ARG A 63 -8.18 2.25 5.92
C ARG A 63 -9.59 1.70 6.09
N ASP A 64 -10.32 1.55 4.98
CA ASP A 64 -11.67 0.99 5.02
C ASP A 64 -11.66 -0.44 5.59
N LEU A 65 -10.72 -1.27 5.15
CA LEU A 65 -10.55 -2.64 5.62
C LEU A 65 -10.13 -2.68 7.10
N LEU A 66 -9.18 -1.83 7.51
CA LEU A 66 -8.71 -1.71 8.88
C LEU A 66 -9.86 -1.36 9.82
N VAL A 67 -10.71 -0.40 9.46
CA VAL A 67 -11.84 0.04 10.29
C VAL A 67 -12.98 -0.98 10.27
N CYS A 68 -13.36 -1.48 9.09
CA CYS A 68 -14.57 -2.29 8.94
C CYS A 68 -14.38 -3.77 9.31
N THR A 69 -13.16 -4.30 9.23
CA THR A 69 -12.88 -5.72 9.50
C THR A 69 -11.99 -5.88 10.72
N TYR A 70 -10.97 -5.04 10.86
CA TYR A 70 -10.00 -5.12 11.96
C TYR A 70 -10.29 -4.14 13.09
N HIS A 71 -11.40 -3.38 13.02
CA HIS A 71 -11.88 -2.48 14.08
C HIS A 71 -10.85 -1.43 14.52
N GLY A 72 -9.93 -1.05 13.62
CA GLY A 72 -8.85 -0.11 13.92
C GLY A 72 -7.58 -0.75 14.48
N ASP A 73 -7.53 -2.07 14.66
CA ASP A 73 -6.36 -2.79 15.17
C ASP A 73 -5.29 -2.95 14.07
N LEU A 74 -4.29 -2.08 14.12
CA LEU A 74 -3.17 -2.06 13.17
C LEU A 74 -2.27 -3.30 13.28
N GLU A 75 -2.08 -3.84 14.49
CA GLU A 75 -1.23 -5.01 14.71
C GLU A 75 -1.85 -6.25 14.07
N ARG A 76 -3.15 -6.48 14.33
CA ARG A 76 -3.88 -7.58 13.66
C ARG A 76 -3.98 -7.38 12.17
N PHE A 77 -4.20 -6.16 11.70
CA PHE A 77 -4.20 -5.89 10.26
C PHE A 77 -2.85 -6.22 9.61
N GLU A 78 -1.73 -5.90 10.27
CA GLU A 78 -0.40 -6.27 9.75
C GLU A 78 -0.19 -7.78 9.73
N VAL A 79 -0.42 -8.45 10.86
CA VAL A 79 -0.09 -9.87 11.07
C VAL A 79 -1.05 -10.79 10.30
N ASP A 80 -2.35 -10.49 10.31
CA ASP A 80 -3.37 -11.37 9.75
C ASP A 80 -3.63 -11.09 8.26
N PHE A 81 -3.28 -9.90 7.76
CA PHE A 81 -3.56 -9.50 6.36
C PHE A 81 -2.30 -9.13 5.56
N LEU A 82 -1.57 -8.08 5.97
CA LEU A 82 -0.49 -7.55 5.14
C LEU A 82 0.65 -8.55 4.95
N ARG A 83 1.12 -9.20 6.04
CA ARG A 83 2.19 -10.19 5.96
C ARG A 83 1.81 -11.37 5.06
N PRO A 84 0.69 -12.09 5.29
CA PRO A 84 0.27 -13.18 4.41
C PRO A 84 0.11 -12.75 2.95
N ALA A 85 -0.50 -11.58 2.71
CA ALA A 85 -0.72 -11.09 1.35
C ALA A 85 0.60 -10.81 0.62
N THR A 86 1.55 -10.14 1.28
CA THR A 86 2.85 -9.84 0.69
C THR A 86 3.67 -11.11 0.45
N ASP A 87 3.62 -12.09 1.36
CA ASP A 87 4.32 -13.36 1.19
C ASP A 87 3.82 -14.14 -0.04
N ILE A 88 2.50 -14.21 -0.23
CA ILE A 88 1.88 -14.84 -1.42
C ILE A 88 2.36 -14.15 -2.70
N VAL A 89 2.34 -12.81 -2.75
CA VAL A 89 2.74 -12.08 -3.96
C VAL A 89 4.23 -12.25 -4.24
N ARG A 90 5.07 -12.27 -3.21
CA ARG A 90 6.51 -12.51 -3.35
C ARG A 90 6.80 -13.91 -3.85
N GLU A 91 6.15 -14.92 -3.29
CA GLU A 91 6.27 -16.29 -3.74
C GLU A 91 5.85 -16.43 -5.21
N LEU A 92 4.71 -15.84 -5.56
CA LEU A 92 4.20 -15.83 -6.93
C LEU A 92 5.22 -15.19 -7.90
N ARG A 93 5.76 -14.03 -7.54
CA ARG A 93 6.79 -13.34 -8.35
C ARG A 93 8.04 -14.20 -8.52
N CYS A 94 8.52 -14.84 -7.45
CA CYS A 94 9.66 -15.76 -7.52
C CYS A 94 9.37 -16.97 -8.41
N ALA A 95 8.15 -17.53 -8.33
CA ALA A 95 7.75 -18.67 -9.14
C ALA A 95 7.66 -18.30 -10.64
N TYR A 96 7.12 -17.12 -10.97
CA TYR A 96 7.11 -16.59 -12.34
C TYR A 96 8.53 -16.40 -12.88
N GLN A 97 9.43 -15.79 -12.10
CA GLN A 97 10.82 -15.58 -12.51
C GLN A 97 11.59 -16.89 -12.71
N ARG A 98 11.24 -17.94 -11.96
CA ARG A 98 11.81 -19.29 -12.08
C ARG A 98 11.19 -20.11 -13.22
N GLY A 99 10.25 -19.54 -13.99
CA GLY A 99 9.55 -20.23 -15.07
C GLY A 99 8.64 -21.37 -14.58
N LYS A 100 8.25 -21.37 -13.30
CA LYS A 100 7.39 -22.41 -12.69
C LYS A 100 5.89 -22.12 -12.83
N VAL A 101 5.55 -20.90 -13.21
CA VAL A 101 4.17 -20.48 -13.47
C VAL A 101 4.10 -20.11 -14.93
N SER A 102 3.51 -20.99 -15.73
CA SER A 102 3.19 -20.67 -17.13
C SER A 102 2.25 -19.46 -17.12
N PRO A 103 2.42 -18.48 -18.03
CA PRO A 103 1.36 -17.52 -18.27
C PRO A 103 0.11 -18.33 -18.56
N VAL A 104 -0.98 -18.06 -17.84
CA VAL A 104 -2.29 -18.59 -18.23
C VAL A 104 -2.61 -17.88 -19.54
N VAL A 105 -2.17 -18.47 -20.65
CA VAL A 105 -2.57 -18.05 -21.98
C VAL A 105 -4.05 -18.38 -22.04
N TYR A 106 -4.90 -17.37 -21.88
CA TYR A 106 -6.28 -17.50 -22.29
C TYR A 106 -6.24 -17.68 -23.80
N GLU A 107 -6.30 -18.94 -24.24
CA GLU A 107 -6.57 -19.29 -25.63
C GLU A 107 -7.93 -18.68 -25.94
N ARG A 108 -7.89 -17.54 -26.64
CA ARG A 108 -9.08 -16.88 -27.13
C ARG A 108 -9.50 -17.69 -28.34
N ASP A 109 -10.28 -18.76 -28.10
CA ASP A 109 -10.96 -19.48 -29.17
C ASP A 109 -11.76 -18.46 -29.99
N GLY A 110 -11.51 -18.49 -31.31
CA GLY A 110 -11.85 -17.47 -32.29
C GLY A 110 -13.32 -17.36 -32.68
#